data_AF-A0A2M8QTN7-F1
#
_entry.id   AF-A0A2M8QTN7-F1
#
_cell.length_a   1.000
_cell.length_b   1.000
_cell.length_c   1.000
_cell.angle_alpha   90.00
_cell.angle_beta   90.00
_cell.angle_gamma   90.00
#
_symmetry.space_group_name_H-M   'P 1'
#
loop_
_entity.id
_entity.type
_entity.pdbx_description
1 polymer ?
#
loop_
_entity_poly.entity_id
_entity_poly.type
_entity_poly.pdbx_seq_one_letter_code
_entity_poly.pdbx_strand_id
1 'polypeptide(L)' 'MARQSGRHFSGPRLSPEQAARQGRISQLAIARLGAREAIAFLNGNDEKLGGRPLDLAIESIEGLRAAEQRLDEWAEA' A
#
# COMPACT_ATOMS: atom_id res chain seq x y z
N MET A 1 -8.06 37.51 1.67
CA MET A 1 -7.22 36.69 0.77
C MET A 1 -6.85 35.40 1.51
N ALA A 2 -7.22 34.25 0.95
CA ALA A 2 -7.05 32.95 1.61
C ALA A 2 -5.57 32.55 1.63
N ARG A 3 -5.07 32.14 2.79
CA ARG A 3 -3.70 31.68 2.99
C ARG A 3 -3.64 30.18 2.68
N GLN A 4 -3.33 29.84 1.43
CA GLN A 4 -3.11 28.45 1.04
C GLN A 4 -1.82 27.95 1.72
N SER A 5 -1.96 27.23 2.83
CA SER A 5 -0.84 26.54 3.47
C SER A 5 -0.61 25.21 2.77
N GLY A 6 -0.13 25.26 1.53
CA GLY A 6 0.32 24.07 0.80
C GLY A 6 1.68 23.65 1.34
N ARG A 7 1.74 22.59 2.15
CA ARG A 7 3.01 21.92 2.45
C ARG A 7 3.61 21.45 1.11
N HIS A 8 4.71 22.07 0.70
CA HIS A 8 5.46 21.66 -0.47
C HIS A 8 6.09 20.30 -0.20
N PHE A 9 5.54 19.25 -0.81
CA PHE A 9 6.08 17.90 -0.73
C PHE A 9 7.28 17.80 -1.68
N SER A 10 8.49 17.85 -1.11
CA SER A 10 9.76 17.79 -1.85
C SER A 10 10.27 16.36 -2.09
N GLY A 11 9.47 15.34 -1.78
CA GLY A 11 9.83 13.93 -1.99
C GLY A 11 9.55 13.45 -3.42
N PRO A 12 10.08 12.27 -3.81
CA PRO A 12 9.73 11.63 -5.08
C PRO A 12 8.21 11.48 -5.18
N ARG A 13 7.64 11.98 -6.27
CA ARG A 13 6.21 11.82 -6.53
C ARG A 13 5.99 10.48 -7.20
N LEU A 14 5.05 9.69 -6.68
CA LEU A 14 4.60 8.49 -7.38
C LEU A 14 4.02 8.88 -8.75
N SER A 15 4.28 8.06 -9.74
CA SER A 15 3.55 8.12 -11.00
C SER A 15 2.05 7.87 -10.74
N PRO A 16 1.15 8.29 -11.64
CA PRO A 16 -0.28 8.00 -11.51
C PRO A 16 -0.58 6.50 -11.35
N GLU A 17 0.17 5.65 -12.05
CA GLU A 17 0.01 4.20 -11.96
C GLU A 17 0.48 3.64 -10.61
N GLN A 18 1.62 4.13 -10.13
CA GLN A 18 2.14 3.76 -8.81
C GLN A 18 1.16 4.17 -7.70
N ALA A 19 0.62 5.39 -7.78
CA ALA A 19 -0.38 5.88 -6.84
C ALA A 19 -1.69 5.08 -6.92
N ALA A 20 -2.12 4.67 -8.12
CA ALA A 20 -3.30 3.83 -8.31
C ALA A 20 -3.13 2.45 -7.65
N ARG A 21 -1.96 1.80 -7.81
CA ARG A 21 -1.67 0.53 -7.16
C ARG A 21 -1.58 0.67 -5.64
N GLN A 22 -0.91 1.70 -5.14
CA GLN A 22 -0.86 2.02 -3.71
C GLN A 22 -2.27 2.19 -3.12
N GLY A 23 -3.10 2.99 -3.78
CA GLY A 23 -4.46 3.26 -3.36
C GLY A 23 -5.31 1.99 -3.36
N ARG A 24 -5.15 1.13 -4.36
CA ARG A 24 -5.88 -0.14 -4.48
C ARG A 24 -5.55 -1.10 -3.34
N ILE A 25 -4.27 -1.39 -3.10
CA ILE A 25 -3.89 -2.32 -2.02
C ILE A 25 -4.24 -1.76 -0.64
N SER A 26 -4.13 -0.44 -0.45
CA SER A 26 -4.50 0.21 0.81
C SER A 26 -5.98 0.08 1.11
N GLN A 27 -6.84 0.35 0.12
CA GLN A 27 -8.29 0.23 0.28
C GLN A 27 -8.70 -1.22 0.55
N LEU A 28 -8.12 -2.18 -0.18
CA LEU A 28 -8.43 -3.59 0.02
C LEU A 28 -8.01 -4.08 1.41
N ALA A 29 -6.79 -3.76 1.85
CA ALA A 29 -6.30 -4.14 3.17
C ALA A 29 -7.15 -3.54 4.29
N ILE A 30 -7.52 -2.27 4.20
CA ILE A 30 -8.42 -1.62 5.19
C ILE A 30 -9.79 -2.29 5.19
N ALA A 31 -10.34 -2.61 4.02
CA ALA A 31 -11.65 -3.27 3.92
C ALA A 31 -11.65 -4.69 4.50
N ARG A 32 -10.53 -5.42 4.41
CA ARG A 32 -10.41 -6.80 4.90
C ARG A 32 -10.01 -6.90 6.37
N LEU A 33 -9.05 -6.08 6.82
CA LEU A 33 -8.43 -6.20 8.14
C LEU A 33 -8.81 -5.07 9.12
N GLY A 34 -9.41 -3.98 8.61
CA GLY A 34 -9.52 -2.73 9.35
C GLY A 34 -8.21 -1.93 9.36
N ALA A 35 -8.28 -0.66 9.76
CA ALA A 35 -7.19 0.30 9.55
C ALA A 35 -5.88 -0.06 10.26
N ARG A 36 -5.94 -0.52 11.51
CA ARG A 36 -4.74 -0.82 12.31
C ARG A 36 -3.98 -2.01 11.75
N GLU A 37 -4.67 -3.12 11.50
CA GLU A 37 -4.07 -4.34 10.97
C GLU A 37 -3.64 -4.16 9.51
N ALA A 38 -4.38 -3.39 8.72
CA ALA A 38 -3.96 -3.00 7.38
C ALA A 38 -2.61 -2.25 7.39
N ILE A 39 -2.41 -1.32 8.32
CA ILE A 39 -1.12 -0.61 8.45
C ILE A 39 0.00 -1.59 8.82
N ALA A 40 -0.25 -2.52 9.75
CA ALA A 40 0.72 -3.54 10.15
C ALA A 40 1.10 -4.45 8.98
N PHE A 41 0.11 -4.95 8.23
CA PHE A 41 0.32 -5.76 7.04
C PHE A 41 1.11 -4.99 5.96
N LEU A 42 0.61 -3.84 5.51
CA LEU A 42 1.19 -3.10 4.37
C LEU A 42 2.64 -2.66 4.59
N ASN A 43 2.97 -2.31 5.83
CA ASN A 43 4.27 -1.77 6.18
C ASN A 43 5.22 -2.80 6.80
N GLY A 44 4.72 -3.95 7.23
CA GLY A 44 5.51 -5.03 7.78
C GLY A 44 6.34 -5.72 6.71
N ASN A 45 7.52 -6.22 7.08
CA ASN A 45 8.29 -7.09 6.21
C ASN A 45 7.62 -8.47 6.17
N ASP A 46 7.24 -8.93 4.98
CA ASP A 46 6.64 -10.23 4.78
C ASP A 46 7.64 -11.18 4.14
N GLU A 47 8.00 -12.26 4.86
CA GLU A 47 9.01 -13.22 4.39
C GLU A 47 8.57 -13.97 3.13
N LYS A 48 7.27 -14.20 2.93
CA LYS A 48 6.76 -14.86 1.73
C LYS A 48 6.85 -13.97 0.50
N LEU A 49 6.74 -12.66 0.69
CA LEU A 49 6.89 -11.67 -0.38
C LEU A 49 8.33 -11.20 -0.57
N GLY A 50 9.22 -11.47 0.38
CA GLY A 50 10.59 -10.99 0.36
C GLY A 50 10.71 -9.47 0.57
N GLY A 51 9.69 -8.84 1.16
CA GLY A 51 9.65 -7.39 1.34
C GLY A 51 8.33 -6.90 1.91
N ARG A 52 8.15 -5.56 1.92
CA ARG A 52 6.91 -4.92 2.39
C ARG A 52 5.84 -5.00 1.32
N PRO A 53 4.61 -5.46 1.62
CA PRO A 53 3.54 -5.57 0.63
C PRO A 53 3.28 -4.26 -0.13
N LEU A 54 3.35 -3.11 0.56
CA LEU A 54 3.10 -1.80 -0.05
C LEU A 54 4.16 -1.42 -1.09
N ASP A 55 5.44 -1.69 -0.81
CA ASP A 55 6.54 -1.31 -1.69
C ASP A 55 6.46 -2.14 -2.98
N LEU A 56 6.21 -3.44 -2.87
CA LEU A 56 6.03 -4.36 -4.00
C LEU A 56 4.82 -3.98 -4.85
N ALA A 57 3.70 -3.63 -4.22
CA ALA A 57 2.50 -3.20 -4.94
C ALA A 57 2.72 -1.91 -5.73
N ILE A 58 3.52 -0.98 -5.20
CA ILE A 58 3.88 0.25 -5.91
C ILE A 58 4.77 -0.06 -7.12
N GLU A 59 5.77 -0.93 -6.93
CA GLU A 59 6.77 -1.25 -7.94
C GLU A 59 6.18 -1.82 -9.23
N SER A 60 5.25 -2.77 -9.13
CA SER A 60 4.72 -3.47 -10.31
C SER A 60 3.30 -4.00 -10.14
N ILE A 61 2.68 -4.39 -11.26
CA ILE A 61 1.35 -5.03 -11.23
C ILE A 61 1.43 -6.45 -10.66
N GLU A 62 2.54 -7.15 -10.89
CA GLU A 62 2.83 -8.46 -10.32
C GLU A 62 2.98 -8.38 -8.81
N GLY A 63 3.71 -7.37 -8.32
CA GLY A 63 3.84 -7.10 -6.88
C GLY A 63 2.51 -6.76 -6.22
N LEU A 64 1.63 -6.03 -6.93
CA LEU A 64 0.27 -5.78 -6.46
C LEU A 64 -0.50 -7.10 -6.32
N ARG A 65 -0.50 -7.97 -7.33
CA ARG A 65 -1.20 -9.26 -7.29
C ARG A 65 -0.67 -10.16 -6.17
N ALA A 66 0.65 -10.19 -5.97
CA ALA A 66 1.25 -10.94 -4.88
C ALA A 66 0.83 -10.41 -3.50
N ALA A 67 0.78 -9.09 -3.33
CA ALA A 67 0.28 -8.46 -2.10
C ALA A 67 -1.21 -8.73 -1.86
N GLU A 68 -2.05 -8.73 -2.91
CA GLU A 68 -3.47 -9.08 -2.82
C GLU A 68 -3.66 -10.54 -2.36
N GLN A 69 -2.91 -11.50 -2.94
CA GLN A 69 -2.96 -12.90 -2.52
C GLN A 69 -2.49 -13.09 -1.08
N ARG A 70 -1.38 -12.45 -0.71
CA ARG A 70 -0.84 -12.54 0.65
C ARG A 70 -1.76 -11.91 1.70
N LEU A 71 -2.50 -10.88 1.32
CA LEU A 71 -3.53 -10.26 2.15
C LEU A 71 -4.67 -11.22 2.45
N ASP A 72 -5.15 -11.97 1.45
CA ASP A 72 -6.16 -13.00 1.68
C ASP A 72 -5.64 -14.07 2.65
N GLU A 73 -4.39 -14.52 2.49
CA GLU A 73 -3.77 -15.45 3.47
C GLU A 73 -3.61 -14.86 4.87
N TRP A 74 -3.39 -13.54 4.99
CA TRP A 74 -3.26 -12.87 6.28
C TRP A 74 -4.62 -12.75 6.98
N ALA A 75 -5.68 -12.49 6.24
CA ALA A 75 -7.02 -12.29 6.80
C ALA A 75 -7.64 -13.59 7.35
N GLU A 76 -7.23 -14.74 6.81
CA GLU A 76 -7.70 -16.07 7.21
C GLU A 76 -6.82 -16.72 8.31
N ALA A 77 -5.75 -16.05 8.74
CA ALA A 77 -4.82 -16.52 9.77
C ALA A 77 -5.22 -16.03 11.18
#